data_AF-A0A3B8LQJ4-F1
#
_entry.id   AF-A0A3B8LQJ4-F1
#
_cell.length_a   1.000
_cell.length_b   1.000
_cell.length_c   1.000
_cell.angle_alpha   90.00
_cell.angle_beta   90.00
_cell.angle_gamma   90.00
#
_symmetry.space_group_name_H-M   'P 1'
#
loop_
_entity.id
_entity.type
_entity.pdbx_description
1 polymer ?
#
loop_
_entity_poly.entity_id
_entity_poly.type
_entity_poly.pdbx_seq_one_letter_code
_entity_poly.pdbx_strand_id
1 'polypeptide(L)'
;VGVLVTWFDRVMVQEYSWRTGWQIIAVLSLALAVLAAATVRNRPSDLGQKPDGMRPEATDHRSADATVTAASSDAWTLSSALRTPQFAVLCLCTVAFAIPWSVTTAHGRLHLEDLGLSTDVAAQILSVMILVSIAGRITGAAGDFLVPEKVLGFALLVEAAGMFGLLLATTATMAYVSTILVALGFGAAYISTAVVVAKFFGRIAFAQTLGAQYLISGIFNALSPAIAGWLFDSTGSYNIAFSTIGMMCVLGGILTFRLRVPQPPGPVNVETATE
;
A
#
# COMPACT_ATOMS: atom_id res chain seq x y z
N VAL A 1 -5.55 -7.67 18.46
CA VAL A 1 -4.11 -7.45 18.15
C VAL A 1 -3.48 -6.51 19.16
N GLY A 2 -4.02 -5.30 19.38
CA GLY A 2 -3.50 -4.38 20.40
C GLY A 2 -3.26 -4.98 21.78
N VAL A 3 -4.28 -5.58 22.39
CA VAL A 3 -4.16 -6.22 23.71
C VAL A 3 -3.11 -7.34 23.73
N LEU A 4 -3.02 -8.14 22.67
CA LEU A 4 -2.05 -9.24 22.56
C LEU A 4 -0.61 -8.72 22.42
N VAL A 5 -0.39 -7.72 21.57
CA VAL A 5 0.93 -7.09 21.38
C VAL A 5 1.35 -6.37 22.65
N THR A 6 0.46 -5.61 23.27
CA THR A 6 0.75 -4.87 24.51
C THR A 6 1.00 -5.83 25.69
N TRP A 7 0.29 -6.96 25.75
CA TRP A 7 0.55 -8.02 26.72
C TRP A 7 1.92 -8.64 26.48
N PHE A 8 2.24 -9.00 25.25
CA PHE A 8 3.52 -9.58 24.88
C PHE A 8 4.68 -8.62 25.21
N ASP A 9 4.57 -7.34 24.85
CA ASP A 9 5.55 -6.31 25.19
C ASP A 9 5.75 -6.17 26.69
N ARG A 10 4.65 -6.15 27.49
CA ARG A 10 4.78 -6.10 28.95
C ARG A 10 5.54 -7.30 29.49
N VAL A 11 5.19 -8.52 29.07
CA VAL A 11 5.89 -9.73 29.53
C VAL A 11 7.37 -9.68 29.12
N MET A 12 7.68 -9.26 27.89
CA MET A 12 9.06 -9.17 27.41
C MET A 12 9.88 -8.12 28.14
N VAL A 13 9.29 -6.97 28.50
CA VAL A 13 9.99 -5.88 29.21
C VAL A 13 10.11 -6.16 30.71
N GLN A 14 9.11 -6.79 31.32
CA GLN A 14 9.07 -7.02 32.76
C GLN A 14 9.81 -8.30 33.18
N GLU A 15 9.78 -9.35 32.36
CA GLU A 15 10.32 -10.66 32.74
C GLU A 15 11.50 -11.12 31.88
N TYR A 16 11.72 -10.52 30.70
CA TYR A 16 12.76 -10.93 29.77
C TYR A 16 13.64 -9.75 29.33
N SER A 17 14.62 -10.04 28.47
CA SER A 17 15.41 -9.02 27.78
C SER A 17 14.82 -8.77 26.39
N TRP A 18 14.92 -7.53 25.90
CA TRP A 18 14.58 -7.16 24.52
C TRP A 18 15.26 -8.08 23.47
N ARG A 19 16.44 -8.64 23.79
CA ARG A 19 17.14 -9.62 22.93
C ARG A 19 16.33 -10.89 22.71
N THR A 20 15.68 -11.41 23.74
CA THR A 20 14.84 -12.61 23.67
C THR A 20 13.65 -12.38 22.74
N GLY A 21 13.03 -11.20 22.80
CA GLY A 21 11.96 -10.80 21.88
C GLY A 21 12.41 -10.85 20.40
N TRP A 22 13.58 -10.26 20.09
CA TRP A 22 14.14 -10.32 18.73
C TRP A 22 14.50 -11.74 18.27
N GLN A 23 15.00 -12.58 19.18
CA GLN A 23 15.29 -13.99 18.87
C GLN A 23 14.02 -14.75 18.53
N ILE A 24 12.92 -14.56 19.28
CA ILE A 24 11.62 -15.17 19.00
C ILE A 24 11.12 -14.73 17.61
N ILE A 25 11.18 -13.43 17.30
CA ILE A 25 10.78 -12.89 15.99
C ILE A 25 11.62 -13.51 14.87
N ALA A 26 12.94 -13.64 15.06
CA ALA A 26 13.84 -14.22 14.07
C ALA A 26 13.53 -15.71 13.80
N VAL A 27 13.32 -16.50 14.85
CA VAL A 27 12.97 -17.93 14.73
C VAL A 27 11.63 -18.11 14.04
N LEU A 28 10.60 -17.35 14.43
CA LEU A 28 9.29 -17.40 13.80
C LEU A 28 9.35 -17.00 12.32
N SER A 29 10.09 -15.94 11.99
CA SER A 29 10.27 -15.49 10.61
C SER A 29 10.98 -16.54 9.76
N LEU A 30 12.03 -17.18 10.29
CA LEU A 30 12.75 -18.26 9.59
C LEU A 30 11.85 -19.48 9.38
N ALA A 31 11.08 -19.89 10.39
CA ALA A 31 10.16 -21.01 10.29
C ALA A 31 9.09 -20.77 9.20
N LEU A 32 8.52 -19.56 9.16
CA LEU A 32 7.56 -19.17 8.12
C LEU A 32 8.20 -19.09 6.74
N ALA A 33 9.44 -18.60 6.62
CA ALA A 33 10.17 -18.56 5.35
C ALA A 33 10.46 -19.98 4.82
N VAL A 34 10.88 -20.90 5.69
CA VAL A 34 11.10 -22.31 5.34
C VAL A 34 9.78 -22.97 4.92
N LEU A 35 8.69 -22.74 5.65
CA LEU A 35 7.37 -23.23 5.29
C LEU A 35 6.92 -22.70 3.92
N ALA A 36 7.09 -21.39 3.67
CA ALA A 36 6.76 -20.77 2.39
C ALA A 36 7.62 -21.36 1.25
N ALA A 37 8.93 -21.53 1.45
CA ALA A 37 9.81 -22.17 0.48
C ALA A 37 9.39 -23.62 0.16
N ALA A 38 8.92 -24.37 1.17
CA ALA A 38 8.45 -25.73 0.99
C ALA A 38 7.09 -25.80 0.26
N THR A 39 6.18 -24.86 0.52
CA THR A 39 4.75 -24.93 0.11
C THR A 39 4.38 -24.08 -1.10
N VAL A 40 5.00 -22.92 -1.30
CA VAL A 40 4.67 -22.00 -2.39
C VAL A 40 5.22 -22.55 -3.72
N ARG A 41 4.40 -22.51 -4.77
CA ARG A 41 4.78 -22.88 -6.15
C ARG A 41 4.50 -21.69 -7.05
N ASN A 42 5.49 -21.30 -7.85
CA ASN A 42 5.46 -20.03 -8.59
C ASN A 42 4.63 -20.11 -9.87
N ARG A 43 4.43 -21.31 -10.43
CA ARG A 43 3.64 -21.50 -11.64
C ARG A 43 2.70 -22.70 -11.50
N PRO A 44 1.43 -22.59 -11.95
CA PRO A 44 0.52 -23.74 -12.05
C PRO A 44 1.11 -24.87 -12.89
N SER A 45 1.93 -24.53 -13.90
CA SER A 45 2.65 -25.48 -14.75
C SER A 45 3.59 -26.39 -13.97
N ASP A 46 4.15 -25.92 -12.85
CA ASP A 46 5.05 -26.71 -11.99
C ASP A 46 4.29 -27.84 -11.27
N LEU A 47 2.96 -27.75 -11.24
CA LEU A 47 2.04 -28.74 -10.68
C LEU A 47 1.22 -29.45 -11.76
N GLY A 48 1.55 -29.25 -13.05
CA GLY A 48 0.77 -29.79 -14.16
C GLY A 48 -0.63 -29.17 -14.31
N GLN A 49 -0.89 -28.05 -13.65
CA GLN A 49 -2.17 -27.33 -13.70
C GLN A 49 -2.15 -26.24 -14.78
N LYS A 50 -3.34 -25.87 -15.28
CA LYS A 50 -3.52 -24.76 -16.21
C LYS A 50 -3.92 -23.50 -15.44
N PRO A 51 -3.61 -22.29 -15.96
CA PRO A 51 -4.11 -21.05 -15.36
C PRO A 51 -5.65 -21.04 -15.27
N ASP A 52 -6.19 -20.68 -14.11
CA ASP A 52 -7.63 -20.58 -13.89
C ASP A 52 -8.25 -19.54 -14.84
N GLY A 53 -9.45 -19.84 -15.37
CA GLY A 53 -10.17 -18.96 -16.30
C GLY A 53 -10.03 -19.29 -17.79
N MET A 54 -9.20 -20.26 -18.18
CA MET A 54 -9.21 -20.82 -19.52
C MET A 54 -10.50 -21.63 -19.74
N ARG A 55 -11.51 -21.04 -20.41
CA ARG A 55 -12.66 -21.81 -20.91
C ARG A 55 -12.16 -22.87 -21.91
N PRO A 56 -12.71 -24.09 -21.90
CA PRO A 56 -12.43 -25.06 -22.96
C PRO A 56 -12.78 -24.39 -24.29
N GLU A 57 -11.90 -24.53 -25.28
CA GLU A 57 -11.99 -23.94 -26.61
C GLU A 57 -13.42 -24.00 -27.18
N ALA A 58 -14.17 -22.91 -26.99
CA ALA A 58 -15.33 -22.61 -27.81
C ALA A 58 -14.83 -21.62 -28.85
N THR A 59 -14.65 -22.11 -30.07
CA THR A 59 -14.50 -21.33 -31.29
C THR A 59 -15.61 -20.27 -31.34
N ASP A 60 -15.31 -19.04 -30.92
CA ASP A 60 -16.22 -17.92 -31.13
C ASP A 60 -15.43 -16.64 -31.43
N HIS A 61 -15.71 -16.07 -32.60
CA HIS A 61 -14.97 -14.99 -33.25
C HIS A 61 -15.18 -13.60 -32.62
N ARG A 62 -15.24 -13.51 -31.28
CA ARG A 62 -15.35 -12.24 -30.54
C ARG A 62 -14.09 -11.83 -29.77
N SER A 63 -13.00 -12.59 -29.92
CA SER A 63 -11.75 -12.39 -29.16
C SER A 63 -10.73 -11.48 -29.84
N ALA A 64 -11.12 -10.40 -30.52
CA ALA A 64 -10.14 -9.42 -30.99
C ALA A 64 -9.73 -8.44 -29.87
N ASP A 65 -10.69 -7.93 -29.08
CA ASP A 65 -10.40 -6.90 -28.05
C ASP A 65 -9.75 -7.46 -26.76
N ALA A 66 -10.15 -8.65 -26.33
CA ALA A 66 -9.61 -9.28 -25.12
C ALA A 66 -8.20 -9.88 -25.32
N THR A 67 -7.90 -10.33 -26.54
CA THR A 67 -6.61 -10.95 -26.88
C THR A 67 -5.55 -9.88 -27.19
N VAL A 68 -5.95 -8.73 -27.74
CA VAL A 68 -5.06 -7.58 -27.96
C VAL A 68 -4.66 -6.91 -26.64
N THR A 69 -5.52 -6.86 -25.63
CA THR A 69 -5.18 -6.28 -24.31
C THR A 69 -4.24 -7.17 -23.49
N ALA A 70 -4.40 -8.49 -23.51
CA ALA A 70 -3.48 -9.41 -22.85
C ALA A 70 -2.12 -9.50 -23.57
N ALA A 71 -2.11 -9.65 -24.90
CA ALA A 71 -0.87 -9.77 -25.69
C ALA A 71 -0.06 -8.46 -25.76
N SER A 72 -0.71 -7.29 -25.64
CA SER A 72 -0.03 -5.99 -25.60
C SER A 72 0.47 -5.59 -24.21
N SER A 73 -0.06 -6.19 -23.14
CA SER A 73 0.42 -5.99 -21.76
C SER A 73 1.78 -6.63 -21.47
N ASP A 74 2.21 -7.62 -22.25
CA ASP A 74 3.51 -8.28 -22.11
C ASP A 74 4.64 -7.56 -22.88
N ALA A 75 4.35 -6.44 -23.56
CA ALA A 75 5.34 -5.60 -24.25
C ALA A 75 6.05 -4.59 -23.31
N TRP A 76 5.61 -4.49 -22.06
CA TRP A 76 6.19 -3.53 -21.12
C TRP A 76 7.56 -3.97 -20.64
N THR A 77 8.47 -3.00 -20.57
CA THR A 77 9.74 -3.11 -19.84
C THR A 77 9.73 -2.09 -18.71
N LEU A 78 10.59 -2.27 -17.71
CA LEU A 78 10.73 -1.26 -16.65
C LEU A 78 11.01 0.13 -17.23
N SER A 79 11.95 0.24 -18.18
CA SER A 79 12.35 1.52 -18.77
C SER A 79 11.19 2.24 -19.47
N SER A 80 10.36 1.51 -20.21
CA SER A 80 9.18 2.12 -20.85
C SER A 80 8.10 2.49 -19.84
N ALA A 81 7.88 1.67 -18.82
CA ALA A 81 6.92 1.95 -17.76
C ALA A 81 7.28 3.23 -16.97
N LEU A 82 8.56 3.39 -16.59
CA LEU A 82 9.07 4.55 -15.84
C LEU A 82 8.84 5.89 -16.55
N ARG A 83 8.71 5.89 -17.89
CA ARG A 83 8.49 7.09 -18.70
C ARG A 83 7.01 7.47 -18.81
N THR A 84 6.09 6.65 -18.31
CA THR A 84 4.65 6.91 -18.39
C THR A 84 4.19 7.86 -17.28
N PRO A 85 3.24 8.78 -17.56
CA PRO A 85 2.63 9.58 -16.51
C PRO A 85 1.85 8.72 -15.51
N GLN A 86 1.32 7.56 -15.94
CA GLN A 86 0.64 6.59 -15.08
C GLN A 86 1.56 6.07 -13.99
N PHE A 87 2.81 5.72 -14.33
CA PHE A 87 3.79 5.27 -13.34
C PHE A 87 4.09 6.36 -12.30
N ALA A 88 4.23 7.62 -12.72
CA ALA A 88 4.45 8.74 -11.82
C ALA A 88 3.27 8.96 -10.85
N VAL A 89 2.03 8.90 -11.35
CA VAL A 89 0.83 8.98 -10.50
C VAL A 89 0.75 7.80 -9.54
N LEU A 90 1.09 6.58 -9.99
CA LEU A 90 1.11 5.40 -9.12
C LEU A 90 2.18 5.51 -8.03
N CYS A 91 3.35 6.08 -8.31
CA CYS A 91 4.35 6.40 -7.29
C CYS A 91 3.80 7.40 -6.26
N LEU A 92 3.16 8.47 -6.73
CA LEU A 92 2.49 9.43 -5.84
C LEU A 92 1.45 8.73 -4.96
N CYS A 93 0.63 7.84 -5.52
CA CYS A 93 -0.37 7.08 -4.76
C CYS A 93 0.27 6.20 -3.68
N THR A 94 1.43 5.60 -3.98
CA THR A 94 2.15 4.76 -3.01
C THR A 94 2.69 5.56 -1.85
N VAL A 95 3.31 6.70 -2.16
CA VAL A 95 3.75 7.66 -1.15
C VAL A 95 2.54 8.17 -0.35
N ALA A 96 1.42 8.43 -1.03
CA ALA A 96 0.21 8.97 -0.44
C ALA A 96 -0.43 8.05 0.59
N PHE A 97 -0.41 6.73 0.42
CA PHE A 97 -0.87 5.81 1.48
C PHE A 97 0.25 5.46 2.49
N ALA A 98 1.52 5.43 2.06
CA ALA A 98 2.60 4.98 2.95
C ALA A 98 2.92 6.02 4.05
N ILE A 99 2.98 7.31 3.67
CA ILE A 99 3.35 8.38 4.61
C ILE A 99 2.36 8.54 5.75
N PRO A 100 1.03 8.61 5.55
CA PRO A 100 0.06 8.67 6.65
C PRO A 100 0.30 7.56 7.66
N TRP A 101 0.39 6.31 7.19
CA TRP A 101 0.66 5.16 8.06
C TRP A 101 1.94 5.32 8.88
N SER A 102 3.05 5.70 8.22
CA SER A 102 4.36 5.88 8.87
C SER A 102 4.36 7.01 9.89
N VAL A 103 3.83 8.18 9.53
CA VAL A 103 3.78 9.36 10.40
C VAL A 103 2.82 9.13 11.57
N THR A 104 1.65 8.53 11.35
CA THR A 104 0.74 8.18 12.45
C THR A 104 1.36 7.14 13.39
N THR A 105 2.15 6.19 12.88
CA THR A 105 2.84 5.22 13.74
C THR A 105 3.93 5.89 14.59
N ALA A 106 4.70 6.80 14.01
CA ALA A 106 5.81 7.46 14.70
C ALA A 106 5.36 8.55 15.68
N HIS A 107 4.41 9.40 15.25
CA HIS A 107 4.03 10.63 15.95
C HIS A 107 2.58 10.62 16.44
N GLY A 108 1.77 9.64 16.05
CA GLY A 108 0.35 9.60 16.41
C GLY A 108 0.13 9.58 17.92
N ARG A 109 0.99 8.90 18.69
CA ARG A 109 0.85 8.88 20.15
C ARG A 109 1.13 10.26 20.74
N LEU A 110 2.22 10.90 20.31
CA LEU A 110 2.60 12.24 20.75
C LEU A 110 1.49 13.24 20.44
N HIS A 111 0.97 13.23 19.21
CA HIS A 111 -0.15 14.09 18.81
C HIS A 111 -1.41 13.86 19.66
N LEU A 112 -1.76 12.60 19.98
CA LEU A 112 -2.91 12.30 20.82
C LEU A 112 -2.71 12.75 22.28
N GLU A 113 -1.48 12.65 22.80
CA GLU A 113 -1.11 13.16 24.12
C GLU A 113 -1.12 14.70 24.17
N ASP A 114 -0.69 15.38 23.10
CA ASP A 114 -0.78 16.84 22.94
C ASP A 114 -2.24 17.34 22.95
N LEU A 115 -3.18 16.51 22.48
CA LEU A 115 -4.62 16.75 22.56
C LEU A 115 -5.21 16.47 23.96
N GLY A 116 -4.39 16.08 24.94
CA GLY A 116 -4.80 15.82 26.31
C GLY A 116 -5.35 14.42 26.57
N LEU A 117 -5.21 13.48 25.61
CA LEU A 117 -5.57 12.08 25.84
C LEU A 117 -4.49 11.38 26.67
N SER A 118 -4.89 10.46 27.55
CA SER A 118 -3.93 9.67 28.30
C SER A 118 -3.13 8.73 27.38
N THR A 119 -1.90 8.43 27.80
CA THR A 119 -1.04 7.42 27.16
C THR A 119 -1.77 6.11 26.87
N ASP A 120 -2.58 5.61 27.82
CA ASP A 120 -3.31 4.35 27.66
C ASP A 120 -4.36 4.44 26.55
N VAL A 121 -5.10 5.55 26.49
CA VAL A 121 -6.12 5.77 25.45
C VAL A 121 -5.45 5.93 24.09
N ALA A 122 -4.36 6.69 23.99
CA ALA A 122 -3.60 6.86 22.76
C ALA A 122 -3.06 5.51 22.23
N ALA A 123 -2.50 4.68 23.12
CA ALA A 123 -2.02 3.36 22.77
C ALA A 123 -3.15 2.45 22.24
N GLN A 124 -4.32 2.47 22.88
CA GLN A 124 -5.47 1.70 22.42
C GLN A 124 -5.95 2.14 21.03
N ILE A 125 -6.04 3.47 20.78
CA ILE A 125 -6.41 4.05 19.48
C ILE A 125 -5.46 3.55 18.39
N LEU A 126 -4.15 3.68 18.57
CA LEU A 126 -3.19 3.26 17.55
C LEU A 126 -3.17 1.75 17.35
N SER A 127 -3.47 0.98 18.41
CA SER A 127 -3.46 -0.47 18.34
C SER A 127 -4.54 -1.06 17.41
N VAL A 128 -5.61 -0.32 17.13
CA VAL A 128 -6.65 -0.77 16.19
C VAL A 128 -6.20 -0.68 14.74
N MET A 129 -5.17 0.12 14.43
CA MET A 129 -4.69 0.33 13.05
C MET A 129 -4.35 -0.99 12.34
N ILE A 130 -3.67 -1.91 13.02
CA ILE A 130 -3.25 -3.19 12.42
C ILE A 130 -4.47 -4.05 12.06
N LEU A 131 -5.46 -4.13 12.97
CA LEU A 131 -6.68 -4.92 12.74
C LEU A 131 -7.52 -4.35 11.60
N VAL A 132 -7.71 -3.03 11.60
CA VAL A 132 -8.52 -2.34 10.60
C VAL A 132 -7.84 -2.38 9.23
N SER A 133 -6.50 -2.31 9.19
CA SER A 133 -5.73 -2.49 7.96
C SER A 133 -6.00 -3.85 7.30
N ILE A 134 -6.16 -4.93 8.09
CA ILE A 134 -6.54 -6.24 7.55
C ILE A 134 -7.93 -6.17 6.90
N ALA A 135 -8.91 -5.53 7.55
CA ALA A 135 -10.23 -5.33 6.97
C ALA A 135 -10.17 -4.50 5.67
N GLY A 136 -9.35 -3.45 5.62
CA GLY A 136 -9.11 -2.66 4.42
C GLY A 136 -8.47 -3.46 3.29
N ARG A 137 -7.55 -4.38 3.60
CA ARG A 137 -6.96 -5.28 2.59
C ARG A 137 -8.02 -6.19 1.96
N ILE A 138 -8.99 -6.66 2.75
CA ILE A 138 -10.10 -7.49 2.25
C ILE A 138 -11.00 -6.67 1.32
N THR A 139 -11.31 -5.41 1.65
CA THR A 139 -12.11 -4.55 0.77
C THR A 139 -11.36 -4.20 -0.52
N GLY A 140 -10.03 -4.03 -0.44
CA GLY A 140 -9.17 -3.89 -1.61
C GLY A 140 -9.14 -5.14 -2.50
N ALA A 141 -9.14 -6.34 -1.90
CA ALA A 141 -9.21 -7.62 -2.61
C ALA A 141 -10.59 -7.87 -3.25
N ALA A 142 -11.68 -7.38 -2.65
CA ALA A 142 -12.99 -7.35 -3.29
C ALA A 142 -13.03 -6.46 -4.56
N GLY A 143 -11.94 -5.73 -4.84
CA GLY A 143 -11.68 -5.03 -6.08
C GLY A 143 -11.73 -5.91 -7.34
N ASP A 144 -11.67 -7.24 -7.23
CA ASP A 144 -11.89 -8.15 -8.37
C ASP A 144 -13.29 -7.97 -9.02
N PHE A 145 -14.26 -7.43 -8.29
CA PHE A 145 -15.60 -7.10 -8.79
C PHE A 145 -15.76 -5.62 -9.16
N LEU A 146 -14.75 -4.77 -8.92
CA LEU A 146 -14.79 -3.33 -9.11
C LEU A 146 -13.68 -2.87 -10.06
N VAL A 147 -13.67 -1.58 -10.39
CA VAL A 147 -12.59 -0.99 -11.18
C VAL A 147 -11.42 -0.67 -10.22
N PRO A 148 -10.26 -1.35 -10.29
CA PRO A 148 -9.22 -1.28 -9.26
C PRO A 148 -8.68 0.13 -9.03
N GLU A 149 -8.49 0.91 -10.10
CA GLU A 149 -8.07 2.31 -10.00
C GLU A 149 -9.08 3.19 -9.25
N LYS A 150 -10.39 2.91 -9.34
CA LYS A 150 -11.39 3.65 -8.55
C LYS A 150 -11.37 3.26 -7.08
N VAL A 151 -11.11 1.99 -6.77
CA VAL A 151 -10.95 1.51 -5.39
C VAL A 151 -9.74 2.17 -4.74
N LEU A 152 -8.60 2.23 -5.45
CA LEU A 152 -7.42 2.96 -5.01
C LEU A 152 -7.72 4.44 -4.75
N GLY A 153 -8.40 5.10 -5.70
CA GLY A 153 -8.77 6.51 -5.54
C GLY A 153 -9.65 6.76 -4.31
N PHE A 154 -10.67 5.91 -4.09
CA PHE A 154 -11.53 6.01 -2.92
C PHE A 154 -10.79 5.71 -1.62
N ALA A 155 -9.91 4.71 -1.61
CA ALA A 155 -9.10 4.36 -0.45
C ALA A 155 -8.22 5.54 0.01
N LEU A 156 -7.58 6.24 -0.94
CA LEU A 156 -6.78 7.44 -0.65
C LEU A 156 -7.64 8.60 -0.12
N LEU A 157 -8.88 8.76 -0.59
CA LEU A 157 -9.79 9.77 -0.04
C LEU A 157 -10.27 9.43 1.37
N VAL A 158 -10.50 8.15 1.66
CA VAL A 158 -10.82 7.67 3.01
C VAL A 158 -9.64 7.92 3.95
N GLU A 159 -8.42 7.63 3.50
CA GLU A 159 -7.20 7.90 4.28
C GLU A 159 -6.99 9.39 4.51
N ALA A 160 -7.25 10.23 3.50
CA ALA A 160 -7.24 11.69 3.63
C ALA A 160 -8.23 12.18 4.68
N ALA A 161 -9.46 11.66 4.67
CA ALA A 161 -10.47 12.00 5.68
C ALA A 161 -10.02 11.60 7.08
N GLY A 162 -9.33 10.46 7.22
CA GLY A 162 -8.69 10.05 8.47
C GLY A 162 -7.59 11.02 8.93
N MET A 163 -6.73 11.47 8.03
CA MET A 163 -5.67 12.44 8.36
C MET A 163 -6.21 13.80 8.76
N PHE A 164 -7.21 14.33 8.05
CA PHE A 164 -7.89 15.57 8.45
C PHE A 164 -8.69 15.40 9.73
N GLY A 165 -9.27 14.21 9.95
CA GLY A 165 -9.94 13.87 11.20
C GLY A 165 -8.97 13.88 12.40
N LEU A 166 -7.77 13.32 12.25
CA LEU A 166 -6.72 13.37 13.27
C LEU A 166 -6.25 14.81 13.54
N LEU A 167 -6.11 15.61 12.49
CA LEU A 167 -5.76 17.03 12.59
C LEU A 167 -6.81 17.81 13.41
N LEU A 168 -8.09 17.53 13.19
CA LEU A 168 -9.21 18.24 13.83
C LEU A 168 -9.72 17.55 15.10
N ALA A 169 -9.06 16.49 15.56
CA ALA A 169 -9.54 15.68 16.66
C ALA A 169 -9.53 16.47 17.98
N THR A 170 -10.69 16.55 18.63
CA THR A 170 -10.84 17.17 19.96
C THR A 170 -11.32 16.17 21.02
N THR A 171 -11.67 14.95 20.61
CA THR A 171 -12.18 13.90 21.48
C THR A 171 -11.55 12.56 21.13
N ALA A 172 -11.48 11.65 22.11
CA ALA A 172 -11.00 10.29 21.90
C ALA A 172 -11.79 9.56 20.80
N THR A 173 -13.11 9.75 20.74
CA THR A 173 -13.97 9.14 19.72
C THR A 173 -13.60 9.61 18.32
N MET A 174 -13.37 10.92 18.14
CA MET A 174 -12.95 11.47 16.85
C MET A 174 -11.58 10.94 16.43
N ALA A 175 -10.63 10.85 17.37
CA ALA A 175 -9.33 10.23 17.13
C ALA A 175 -9.47 8.75 16.73
N TYR A 176 -10.29 7.96 17.44
CA TYR A 176 -10.58 6.56 17.09
C TYR A 176 -11.11 6.40 15.66
N VAL A 177 -12.15 7.15 15.31
CA VAL A 177 -12.75 7.11 13.97
C VAL A 177 -11.71 7.50 12.92
N SER A 178 -10.94 8.54 13.19
CA SER A 178 -9.92 9.03 12.26
C SER A 178 -8.82 8.00 12.02
N THR A 179 -8.32 7.35 13.08
CA THR A 179 -7.34 6.28 13.00
C THR A 179 -7.88 5.05 12.25
N ILE A 180 -9.17 4.71 12.43
CA ILE A 180 -9.85 3.66 11.66
C ILE A 180 -9.85 4.02 10.16
N LEU A 181 -10.18 5.26 9.80
CA LEU A 181 -10.20 5.70 8.40
C LEU A 181 -8.80 5.65 7.77
N VAL A 182 -7.76 6.11 8.49
CA VAL A 182 -6.36 6.00 8.03
C VAL A 182 -6.02 4.53 7.76
N ALA A 183 -6.28 3.64 8.72
CA ALA A 183 -5.94 2.23 8.59
C ALA A 183 -6.72 1.50 7.49
N LEU A 184 -8.01 1.81 7.33
CA LEU A 184 -8.87 1.22 6.31
C LEU A 184 -8.43 1.66 4.91
N GLY A 185 -8.18 2.96 4.74
CA GLY A 185 -7.68 3.54 3.49
C GLY A 185 -6.32 2.95 3.10
N PHE A 186 -5.37 2.90 4.03
CA PHE A 186 -4.08 2.27 3.83
C PHE A 186 -4.21 0.81 3.35
N GLY A 187 -5.01 0.00 4.06
CA GLY A 187 -5.19 -1.42 3.74
C GLY A 187 -5.75 -1.65 2.34
N ALA A 188 -6.77 -0.87 1.96
CA ALA A 188 -7.37 -0.95 0.63
C ALA A 188 -6.42 -0.45 -0.46
N ALA A 189 -5.78 0.71 -0.25
CA ALA A 189 -4.84 1.30 -1.20
C ALA A 189 -3.62 0.41 -1.45
N TYR A 190 -3.12 -0.27 -0.40
CA TYR A 190 -1.99 -1.18 -0.49
C TYR A 190 -2.25 -2.33 -1.46
N ILE A 191 -3.41 -2.98 -1.36
CA ILE A 191 -3.80 -4.09 -2.23
C ILE A 191 -4.17 -3.59 -3.63
N SER A 192 -4.99 -2.55 -3.73
CA SER A 192 -5.44 -2.03 -5.02
C SER A 192 -4.29 -1.51 -5.88
N THR A 193 -3.23 -0.94 -5.27
CA THR A 193 -2.04 -0.49 -6.01
C THR A 193 -1.38 -1.63 -6.78
N ALA A 194 -1.18 -2.79 -6.14
CA ALA A 194 -0.59 -3.95 -6.80
C ALA A 194 -1.47 -4.44 -7.98
N VAL A 195 -2.80 -4.45 -7.80
CA VAL A 195 -3.74 -4.83 -8.87
C VAL A 195 -3.68 -3.84 -10.05
N VAL A 196 -3.64 -2.53 -9.79
CA VAL A 196 -3.55 -1.51 -10.85
C VAL A 196 -2.22 -1.61 -11.60
N VAL A 197 -1.11 -1.84 -10.91
CA VAL A 197 0.21 -2.03 -11.54
C VAL A 197 0.21 -3.27 -12.44
N ALA A 198 -0.35 -4.39 -11.97
CA ALA A 198 -0.49 -5.60 -12.78
C ALA A 198 -1.35 -5.37 -14.03
N LYS A 199 -2.46 -4.64 -13.88
CA LYS A 199 -3.34 -4.26 -14.99
C LYS A 199 -2.66 -3.34 -16.01
N PHE A 200 -1.81 -2.41 -15.56
CA PHE A 200 -1.23 -1.38 -16.42
C PHE A 200 0.03 -1.85 -17.15
N PHE A 201 0.89 -2.60 -16.48
CA PHE A 201 2.23 -2.96 -16.99
C PHE A 201 2.39 -4.46 -17.25
N GLY A 202 1.31 -5.24 -17.15
CA GLY A 202 1.30 -6.68 -17.44
C GLY A 202 2.17 -7.50 -16.48
N ARG A 203 2.26 -8.81 -16.75
CA ARG A 203 2.88 -9.76 -15.82
C ARG A 203 4.41 -9.72 -15.85
N ILE A 204 5.01 -9.50 -17.02
CA ILE A 204 6.46 -9.57 -17.20
C ILE A 204 7.16 -8.43 -16.44
N ALA A 205 6.69 -7.19 -16.61
CA ALA A 205 7.28 -6.03 -15.96
C ALA A 205 6.78 -5.81 -14.53
N PHE A 206 5.74 -6.53 -14.08
CA PHE A 206 5.07 -6.35 -12.79
C PHE A 206 6.04 -6.23 -11.60
N ALA A 207 6.89 -7.23 -11.40
CA ALA A 207 7.78 -7.28 -10.24
C ALA A 207 8.80 -6.12 -10.26
N GLN A 208 9.28 -5.75 -11.46
CA GLN A 208 10.24 -4.67 -11.64
C GLN A 208 9.60 -3.30 -11.41
N THR A 209 8.39 -3.06 -11.94
CA THR A 209 7.68 -1.79 -11.79
C THR A 209 7.20 -1.60 -10.36
N LEU A 210 6.61 -2.63 -9.74
CA LEU A 210 6.21 -2.59 -8.34
C LEU A 210 7.42 -2.41 -7.41
N GLY A 211 8.53 -3.09 -7.69
CA GLY A 211 9.78 -2.93 -6.95
C GLY A 211 10.34 -1.50 -7.03
N ALA A 212 10.37 -0.92 -8.24
CA ALA A 212 10.80 0.47 -8.42
C ALA A 212 9.90 1.47 -7.69
N GLN A 213 8.58 1.25 -7.75
CA GLN A 213 7.59 2.06 -7.04
C GLN A 213 7.80 2.01 -5.51
N TYR A 214 8.00 0.82 -4.94
CA TYR A 214 8.29 0.68 -3.52
C TYR A 214 9.67 1.22 -3.12
N LEU A 215 10.67 1.15 -3.98
CA LEU A 215 11.96 1.79 -3.72
C LEU A 215 11.81 3.31 -3.59
N ILE A 216 11.14 3.94 -4.56
CA ILE A 216 10.86 5.38 -4.55
C ILE A 216 10.06 5.73 -3.28
N SER A 217 8.96 5.01 -3.03
CA SER A 217 8.13 5.26 -1.86
C SER A 217 8.89 5.03 -0.55
N GLY A 218 9.80 4.07 -0.50
CA GLY A 218 10.60 3.75 0.69
C GLY A 218 11.46 4.92 1.14
N ILE A 219 12.04 5.68 0.19
CA ILE A 219 12.83 6.88 0.50
C ILE A 219 11.95 7.93 1.19
N PHE A 220 10.81 8.27 0.58
CA PHE A 220 9.90 9.26 1.16
C PHE A 220 9.32 8.79 2.50
N ASN A 221 9.00 7.49 2.61
CA ASN A 221 8.44 6.90 3.81
C ASN A 221 9.42 6.85 4.98
N ALA A 222 10.72 6.69 4.71
CA ALA A 222 11.78 6.72 5.72
C ALA A 222 12.04 8.15 6.21
N LEU A 223 11.96 9.15 5.32
CA LEU A 223 12.19 10.55 5.66
C LEU A 223 10.97 11.21 6.33
N SER A 224 9.76 10.72 6.07
CA SER A 224 8.54 11.41 6.49
C SER A 224 8.39 11.59 8.01
N PRO A 225 8.76 10.63 8.90
CA PRO A 225 8.68 10.87 10.35
C PRO A 225 9.70 11.92 10.82
N ALA A 226 10.90 11.93 10.24
CA ALA A 226 11.92 12.93 10.57
C ALA A 226 11.48 14.33 10.15
N ILE A 227 10.91 14.47 8.95
CA ILE A 227 10.35 15.74 8.46
C ILE A 227 9.17 16.19 9.33
N ALA A 228 8.26 15.28 9.71
CA ALA A 228 7.14 15.59 10.58
C ALA A 228 7.60 16.04 11.97
N GLY A 229 8.62 15.40 12.55
CA GLY A 229 9.23 15.80 13.81
C GLY A 229 9.88 17.18 13.72
N TRP A 230 10.67 17.44 12.67
CA TRP A 230 11.28 18.75 12.45
C TRP A 230 10.23 19.88 12.29
N LEU A 231 9.11 19.60 11.59
CA LEU A 231 7.99 20.54 11.48
C LEU A 231 7.34 20.81 12.83
N PHE A 232 7.18 19.78 13.66
CA PHE A 232 6.68 19.92 15.03
C PHE A 232 7.62 20.77 15.87
N ASP A 233 8.92 20.46 15.90
CA ASP A 233 9.91 21.21 16.68
C ASP A 233 9.98 22.69 16.27
N SER A 234 9.74 22.98 14.99
CA SER A 234 9.80 24.34 14.45
C SER A 234 8.51 25.15 14.68
N THR A 235 7.35 24.50 14.80
CA THR A 235 6.04 25.18 14.86
C THR A 235 5.24 24.92 16.13
N GLY A 236 5.66 23.96 16.95
CA GLY A 236 4.96 23.47 18.13
C GLY A 236 3.66 22.72 17.83
N SER A 237 3.40 22.30 16.58
CA SER A 237 2.18 21.57 16.23
C SER A 237 2.34 20.64 15.03
N TYR A 238 1.50 19.61 14.92
CA TYR A 238 1.43 18.73 13.75
C TYR A 238 0.58 19.29 12.60
N ASN A 239 0.08 20.53 12.70
CA ASN A 239 -0.89 21.07 11.75
C ASN A 239 -0.38 21.06 10.30
N ILE A 240 0.86 21.53 10.09
CA ILE A 240 1.47 21.56 8.76
C ILE A 240 1.72 20.14 8.26
N ALA A 241 2.26 19.26 9.11
CA ALA A 241 2.55 17.87 8.74
C ALA A 241 1.27 17.14 8.31
N PHE A 242 0.23 17.13 9.15
CA PHE A 242 -0.98 16.35 8.90
C PHE A 242 -1.82 16.93 7.75
N SER A 243 -1.91 18.25 7.63
CA SER A 243 -2.62 18.88 6.50
C SER A 243 -1.94 18.62 5.16
N THR A 244 -0.61 18.69 5.09
CA THR A 244 0.15 18.41 3.86
C THR A 244 0.02 16.95 3.45
N ILE A 245 0.09 16.02 4.42
CA ILE A 245 -0.10 14.59 4.18
C ILE A 245 -1.53 14.31 3.71
N GLY A 246 -2.54 14.88 4.36
CA GLY A 246 -3.95 14.77 3.95
C GLY A 246 -4.18 15.31 2.53
N MET A 247 -3.60 16.46 2.19
CA MET A 247 -3.71 17.02 0.84
C MET A 247 -3.02 16.17 -0.23
N MET A 248 -1.90 15.54 0.10
CA MET A 248 -1.24 14.59 -0.79
C MET A 248 -2.14 13.36 -1.07
N CYS A 249 -2.85 12.86 -0.05
CA CYS A 249 -3.84 11.79 -0.20
C CYS A 249 -5.00 12.21 -1.12
N VAL A 250 -5.53 13.42 -0.92
CA VAL A 250 -6.57 13.99 -1.80
C VAL A 250 -6.09 14.09 -3.25
N LEU A 251 -4.88 14.63 -3.45
CA LEU A 251 -4.30 14.78 -4.78
C LEU A 251 -4.12 13.41 -5.47
N GLY A 252 -3.57 12.42 -4.76
CA GLY A 252 -3.42 11.05 -5.25
C GLY A 252 -4.78 10.43 -5.61
N GLY A 253 -5.77 10.56 -4.72
CA GLY A 253 -7.13 10.06 -4.95
C GLY A 253 -7.77 10.66 -6.21
N ILE A 254 -7.73 11.98 -6.36
CA ILE A 254 -8.30 12.69 -7.52
C ILE A 254 -7.59 12.32 -8.83
N LEU A 255 -6.26 12.24 -8.82
CA LEU A 255 -5.49 11.87 -10.02
C LEU A 255 -5.76 10.42 -10.44
N THR A 256 -5.98 9.53 -9.48
CA THR A 256 -6.29 8.12 -9.75
C THR A 256 -7.61 7.97 -10.52
N PHE A 257 -8.62 8.78 -10.23
CA PHE A 257 -9.89 8.76 -11.01
C PHE A 257 -9.73 9.18 -12.47
N ARG A 258 -8.64 9.88 -12.81
CA ARG A 258 -8.29 10.27 -14.18
C ARG A 258 -7.34 9.30 -14.86
N LEU A 259 -6.86 8.26 -14.15
CA LEU A 259 -5.97 7.27 -14.75
C LEU A 259 -6.69 6.47 -15.83
N ARG A 260 -6.01 6.31 -16.94
CA ARG A 260 -6.37 5.41 -18.04
C ARG A 260 -5.23 4.43 -18.24
N VAL A 261 -5.58 3.21 -18.65
CA VAL A 261 -4.60 2.18 -18.99
C VAL A 261 -3.58 2.76 -19.98
N PRO A 262 -2.27 2.70 -19.69
CA PRO A 262 -1.24 3.21 -20.58
C PRO A 262 -1.21 2.41 -21.88
N GLN A 263 -0.96 3.09 -23.00
CA GLN A 263 -0.74 2.39 -24.26
C GLN A 263 0.65 1.77 -24.26
N PRO A 264 0.78 0.48 -24.62
CA PRO A 264 2.08 -0.18 -24.67
C PRO A 264 3.00 0.51 -25.68
N PRO A 265 4.33 0.41 -25.49
CA PRO A 265 5.26 0.88 -26.49
C PRO A 265 4.95 0.15 -27.82
N GLY A 266 4.88 0.89 -28.92
CA GLY A 266 4.73 0.29 -30.25
C GLY A 266 5.85 -0.72 -30.51
N PRO A 267 5.63 -1.69 -31.43
CA PRO A 267 6.66 -2.68 -31.75
C PRO A 267 7.95 -1.95 -32.12
N VAL A 268 9.05 -2.34 -31.47
CA VAL A 268 10.40 -1.90 -31.85
C VAL A 268 10.62 -2.46 -33.24
N ASN A 269 10.58 -1.61 -34.28
CA ASN A 269 10.99 -2.02 -35.62
C ASN A 269 12.45 -2.47 -35.53
N VAL A 270 12.69 -3.78 -35.64
CA VAL A 270 14.03 -4.38 -35.65
C VAL A 270 14.73 -4.16 -37.01
N GLU A 271 14.21 -3.27 -37.86
CA GLU A 271 14.62 -3.13 -39.27
C GLU A 271 15.83 -2.21 -39.50
N THR A 272 16.48 -1.66 -38.47
CA THR A 272 17.63 -0.73 -38.64
C THR A 272 18.95 -1.23 -38.03
N ALA A 273 19.13 -2.55 -37.88
CA ALA A 273 20.40 -3.14 -37.43
C ALA A 273 21.16 -3.91 -38.53
N THR A 274 20.79 -3.74 -39.80
CA THR A 274 21.54 -4.30 -40.95
C THR A 274 21.59 -3.29 -42.09
N GLU A 275 22.42 -2.25 -41.94
CA GLU A 275 23.14 -1.62 -43.05
C GLU A 275 24.54 -1.21 -42.56
#